data_AF-A0A2V3UTF8-F1
#
_entry.id   AF-A0A2V3UTF8-F1
#
_cell.length_a   1.000
_cell.length_b   1.000
_cell.length_c   1.000
_cell.angle_alpha   90.00
_cell.angle_beta   90.00
_cell.angle_gamma   90.00
#
_symmetry.space_group_name_H-M   'P 1'
#
loop_
_entity.id
_entity.type
_entity.pdbx_description
1 polymer ?
#
loop_
_entity_poly.entity_id
_entity_poly.type
_entity_poly.pdbx_seq_one_letter_code
_entity_poly.pdbx_strand_id
1 'polypeptide(L)'
;MMRASVEIYDRLGIGRITVHANIDVGGYVWAKLGFAATDPAHIRAELAEALKDNPGCVIFAEANRVANESSDDDLMYNLARLEIEGLHSCGKSLLRGADWYGHATLKDPRHRARLARHFATEHDDARSNTAGGGEVEHA
;
A
#
# COMPACT_ATOMS: atom_id res chain seq x y z
N MET A 1 -12.53 -9.33 -3.76
CA MET A 1 -13.62 -8.88 -2.86
C MET A 1 -13.67 -7.36 -2.67
N MET A 2 -12.55 -6.68 -2.43
CA MET A 2 -12.56 -5.27 -2.05
C MET A 2 -13.08 -4.29 -3.12
N ARG A 3 -12.86 -4.56 -4.41
CA ARG A 3 -13.40 -3.75 -5.51
C ARG A 3 -14.92 -3.60 -5.47
N ALA A 4 -15.64 -4.71 -5.31
CA ALA A 4 -17.09 -4.71 -5.27
C ALA A 4 -17.63 -3.86 -4.11
N SER A 5 -16.97 -3.91 -2.95
CA SER A 5 -17.33 -3.07 -1.80
C SER A 5 -17.10 -1.59 -2.07
N VAL A 6 -15.96 -1.19 -2.67
CA VAL A 6 -15.67 0.21 -3.02
C VAL A 6 -16.67 0.77 -4.03
N GLU A 7 -17.05 -0.01 -5.04
CA GLU A 7 -18.07 0.38 -6.03
C GLU A 7 -19.47 0.52 -5.42
N ILE A 8 -19.79 -0.29 -4.40
CA ILE A 8 -21.05 -0.15 -3.65
C ILE A 8 -21.01 1.13 -2.80
N TYR A 9 -19.89 1.44 -2.15
CA TYR A 9 -19.75 2.66 -1.34
C TYR A 9 -19.86 3.93 -2.18
N ASP A 10 -19.29 3.94 -3.40
CA ASP A 10 -19.45 5.06 -4.35
C ASP A 10 -20.93 5.23 -4.75
N ARG A 11 -21.64 4.13 -5.06
CA ARG A 11 -23.07 4.15 -5.38
C ARG A 11 -23.96 4.59 -4.22
N LEU A 12 -23.55 4.33 -2.98
CA LEU A 12 -24.25 4.77 -1.76
C LEU A 12 -23.93 6.23 -1.37
N GLY A 13 -23.07 6.92 -2.12
CA GLY A 13 -22.72 8.31 -1.85
C GLY A 13 -21.79 8.50 -0.65
N ILE A 14 -21.11 7.44 -0.20
CA ILE A 14 -20.17 7.50 0.92
C ILE A 14 -18.97 8.37 0.52
N GLY A 15 -18.71 9.43 1.29
CA GLY A 15 -17.62 10.36 0.99
C GLY A 15 -16.24 9.88 1.46
N ARG A 16 -16.17 9.12 2.54
CA ARG A 16 -14.93 8.74 3.21
C ARG A 16 -15.00 7.34 3.81
N ILE A 17 -13.95 6.57 3.62
CA ILE A 17 -13.70 5.29 4.30
C ILE A 17 -12.61 5.54 5.34
N THR A 18 -12.78 5.01 6.55
CA THR A 18 -11.75 5.01 7.59
C THR A 18 -11.43 3.58 7.98
N VAL A 19 -10.17 3.29 8.26
CA VAL A 19 -9.69 1.95 8.62
C VAL A 19 -8.70 2.02 9.76
N HIS A 20 -8.72 1.00 10.58
CA HIS A 20 -7.62 0.67 11.49
C HIS A 20 -6.80 -0.42 10.82
N ALA A 21 -5.58 -0.07 10.41
CA ALA A 21 -4.72 -0.98 9.70
C ALA A 21 -3.93 -1.82 10.72
N ASN A 22 -4.47 -3.01 11.05
CA ASN A 22 -3.84 -3.89 12.03
C ASN A 22 -2.44 -4.38 11.59
N ILE A 23 -1.70 -4.82 12.60
CA ILE A 23 -0.30 -5.26 12.57
C ILE A 23 0.00 -6.48 11.69
N ASP A 24 -0.96 -7.34 11.36
CA ASP A 24 -0.65 -8.64 10.74
C ASP A 24 -0.35 -8.52 9.24
N VAL A 25 -1.25 -7.86 8.50
CA VAL A 25 -1.14 -7.67 7.05
C VAL A 25 -1.84 -6.39 6.57
N GLY A 26 -2.67 -5.78 7.41
CA GLY A 26 -3.54 -4.68 7.01
C GLY A 26 -2.75 -3.45 6.58
N GLY A 27 -1.73 -3.07 7.34
CA GLY A 27 -0.90 -1.89 7.11
C GLY A 27 -0.44 -1.73 5.66
N TYR A 28 0.24 -2.74 5.13
CA TYR A 28 0.72 -2.75 3.76
C TYR A 28 -0.40 -2.68 2.71
N VAL A 29 -1.48 -3.44 2.90
CA VAL A 29 -2.57 -3.54 1.92
C VAL A 29 -3.29 -2.20 1.77
N TRP A 30 -3.66 -1.57 2.88
CA TRP A 30 -4.35 -0.27 2.86
C TRP A 30 -3.47 0.83 2.27
N ALA A 31 -2.19 0.84 2.61
CA ALA A 31 -1.21 1.78 2.07
C ALA A 31 -1.06 1.62 0.54
N LYS A 32 -0.94 0.38 0.05
CA LYS A 32 -0.83 0.08 -1.39
C LYS A 32 -2.09 0.48 -2.18
N LEU A 33 -3.26 0.41 -1.55
CA LEU A 33 -4.53 0.85 -2.11
C LEU A 33 -4.68 2.38 -2.12
N GLY A 34 -3.74 3.10 -1.52
CA GLY A 34 -3.69 4.56 -1.52
C GLY A 34 -4.43 5.22 -0.37
N PHE A 35 -4.69 4.51 0.73
CA PHE A 35 -5.19 5.14 1.95
C PHE A 35 -4.11 6.05 2.55
N ALA A 36 -4.51 7.26 2.94
CA ALA A 36 -3.65 8.23 3.60
C ALA A 36 -3.67 8.03 5.12
N ALA A 37 -2.54 8.29 5.78
CA ALA A 37 -2.45 8.25 7.23
C ALA A 37 -3.29 9.38 7.84
N THR A 38 -3.96 9.09 8.95
CA THR A 38 -4.67 10.10 9.75
C THR A 38 -3.69 10.97 10.53
N ASP A 39 -2.57 10.39 10.96
CA ASP A 39 -1.47 11.09 11.63
C ASP A 39 -0.13 10.79 10.92
N PRO A 40 0.16 11.49 9.80
CA PRO A 40 1.41 11.30 9.06
C PRO A 40 2.64 11.75 9.86
N ALA A 41 2.49 12.70 10.79
CA ALA A 41 3.59 13.18 11.62
C ALA A 41 4.08 12.08 12.57
N HIS A 42 3.16 11.33 13.17
CA HIS A 42 3.50 10.19 14.00
C HIS A 42 4.28 9.11 13.22
N ILE A 43 3.83 8.75 12.02
CA ILE A 43 4.53 7.78 11.17
C ILE A 43 5.96 8.23 10.84
N ARG A 44 6.15 9.52 10.52
CA ARG A 44 7.49 10.09 10.27
C ARG A 44 8.37 10.01 11.51
N ALA A 45 7.81 10.31 12.69
CA ALA A 45 8.53 10.22 13.95
C ALA A 45 8.97 8.78 14.25
N GLU A 46 8.09 7.79 14.06
CA GLU A 46 8.43 6.38 14.25
C GLU A 46 9.54 5.91 13.29
N LEU A 47 9.50 6.32 12.02
CA LEU A 47 10.56 6.01 11.05
C LEU A 47 11.90 6.67 11.44
N ALA A 48 11.86 7.91 11.94
CA ALA A 48 13.05 8.60 12.40
C ALA A 48 13.65 7.91 13.64
N GLU A 49 12.84 7.48 14.60
CA GLU A 49 13.32 6.70 15.75
C GLU A 49 13.86 5.33 15.31
N ALA A 50 13.17 4.60 14.44
CA ALA A 50 13.64 3.32 13.93
C ALA A 50 15.00 3.44 13.22
N LEU A 51 15.24 4.53 12.49
CA LEU A 51 16.54 4.82 11.88
C LEU A 51 17.62 5.15 12.92
N LYS A 52 17.29 5.91 13.98
CA LYS A 52 18.24 6.18 15.09
C LYS A 52 18.66 4.89 15.80
N ASP A 53 17.72 3.98 16.01
CA ASP A 53 17.99 2.68 16.63
C ASP A 53 18.76 1.73 15.69
N ASN A 54 18.66 1.96 14.36
CA ASN A 54 19.25 1.11 13.32
C ASN A 54 20.00 1.93 12.25
N PRO A 55 21.06 2.68 12.61
CA PRO A 55 21.67 3.69 11.73
C PRO A 55 22.35 3.10 10.47
N GLY A 56 22.65 1.80 10.45
CA GLY A 56 23.21 1.10 9.29
C GLY A 56 22.18 0.38 8.42
N CYS A 57 20.89 0.39 8.78
CA CYS A 57 19.86 -0.31 8.04
C CYS A 57 19.41 0.51 6.83
N VAL A 58 19.78 0.05 5.62
CA VAL A 58 19.42 0.70 4.35
C VAL A 58 17.91 0.86 4.17
N ILE A 59 17.12 -0.10 4.65
CA ILE A 59 15.65 -0.03 4.57
C ILE A 59 15.12 1.15 5.38
N PHE A 60 15.58 1.35 6.61
CA PHE A 60 15.13 2.48 7.44
C PHE A 60 15.65 3.82 6.91
N ALA A 61 16.87 3.84 6.35
CA ALA A 61 17.42 5.05 5.73
C ALA A 61 16.57 5.50 4.53
N GLU A 62 16.26 4.58 3.62
CA GLU A 62 15.42 4.86 2.45
C GLU A 62 13.97 5.13 2.83
N ALA A 63 13.40 4.40 3.80
CA ALA A 63 12.05 4.67 4.29
C ALA A 63 11.93 6.07 4.87
N ASN A 64 12.92 6.51 5.67
CA ASN A 64 12.95 7.86 6.24
C ASN A 64 13.12 8.93 5.14
N ARG A 65 13.95 8.67 4.12
CA ARG A 65 14.08 9.57 2.95
C ARG A 65 12.74 9.69 2.21
N VAL A 66 12.14 8.57 1.83
CA VAL A 66 10.84 8.51 1.15
C VAL A 66 9.77 9.20 1.98
N ALA A 67 9.76 9.01 3.30
CA ALA A 67 8.84 9.70 4.18
C ALA A 67 9.00 11.21 4.00
N ASN A 68 10.19 11.75 4.25
CA ASN A 68 10.46 13.20 4.20
C ASN A 68 10.21 13.85 2.83
N GLU A 69 10.34 13.11 1.73
CA GLU A 69 10.04 13.60 0.38
C GLU A 69 8.55 13.49 0.00
N SER A 70 7.79 12.66 0.70
CA SER A 70 6.36 12.46 0.42
C SER A 70 5.52 13.56 1.04
N SER A 71 4.46 13.96 0.33
CA SER A 71 3.34 14.67 0.96
C SER A 71 2.63 13.74 1.96
N ASP A 72 1.83 14.33 2.84
CA ASP A 72 1.07 13.56 3.84
C ASP A 72 0.08 12.57 3.21
N ASP A 73 -0.58 12.96 2.12
CA ASP A 73 -1.49 12.09 1.36
C ASP A 73 -0.77 10.97 0.61
N ASP A 74 0.53 11.14 0.31
CA ASP A 74 1.30 10.22 -0.52
C ASP A 74 2.19 9.29 0.32
N LEU A 75 2.42 9.65 1.58
CA LEU A 75 3.34 8.99 2.51
C LEU A 75 3.17 7.47 2.51
N MET A 76 1.99 6.98 2.87
CA MET A 76 1.76 5.54 3.02
C MET A 76 1.88 4.81 1.68
N TYR A 77 1.37 5.42 0.60
CA TYR A 77 1.45 4.84 -0.73
C TYR A 77 2.90 4.71 -1.21
N ASN A 78 3.73 5.72 -0.98
CA ASN A 78 5.14 5.72 -1.36
C ASN A 78 5.94 4.72 -0.51
N LEU A 79 5.68 4.65 0.81
CA LEU A 79 6.29 3.65 1.69
C LEU A 79 5.94 2.21 1.25
N ALA A 80 4.69 1.95 0.88
CA ALA A 80 4.27 0.62 0.40
C ALA A 80 4.94 0.22 -0.92
N ARG A 81 5.36 1.19 -1.73
CA ARG A 81 6.05 0.99 -3.00
C ARG A 81 7.56 1.12 -2.90
N LEU A 82 8.10 1.23 -1.69
CA LEU A 82 9.54 1.25 -1.49
C LEU A 82 10.16 -0.06 -2.02
N GLU A 83 10.99 0.10 -3.03
CA GLU A 83 11.81 -0.94 -3.64
C GLU A 83 13.26 -0.49 -3.59
N ILE A 84 14.14 -1.39 -3.14
CA ILE A 84 15.58 -1.14 -3.05
C ILE A 84 16.23 -2.23 -3.90
N GLU A 85 17.20 -1.84 -4.72
CA GLU A 85 17.90 -2.78 -5.61
C GLU A 85 18.49 -3.94 -4.79
N GLY A 86 18.22 -5.18 -5.22
CA GLY A 86 18.64 -6.39 -4.50
C GLY A 86 17.85 -6.73 -3.23
N LEU A 87 16.88 -5.89 -2.82
CA LEU A 87 16.01 -6.12 -1.67
C LEU A 87 14.53 -6.04 -2.09
N HIS A 88 13.96 -7.19 -2.45
CA HIS A 88 12.56 -7.27 -2.80
C HIS A 88 11.67 -7.07 -1.56
N SER A 89 10.49 -6.46 -1.76
CA SER A 89 9.44 -6.34 -0.73
C SER A 89 9.81 -5.48 0.50
N CYS A 90 10.68 -4.47 0.36
CA CYS A 90 11.01 -3.53 1.44
C CYS A 90 9.76 -2.84 2.01
N GLY A 91 8.91 -2.24 1.16
CA GLY A 91 7.69 -1.60 1.62
C GLY A 91 6.71 -2.54 2.33
N LYS A 92 6.65 -3.81 1.90
CA LYS A 92 5.85 -4.84 2.58
C LYS A 92 6.43 -5.19 3.95
N SER A 93 7.75 -5.33 4.05
CA SER A 93 8.43 -5.67 5.30
C SER A 93 8.35 -4.52 6.31
N LEU A 94 8.47 -3.29 5.84
CA LEU A 94 8.35 -2.07 6.64
C LEU A 94 6.94 -1.90 7.23
N LEU A 95 5.91 -2.12 6.42
CA LEU A 95 4.52 -1.89 6.81
C LEU A 95 3.84 -3.13 7.42
N ARG A 96 4.57 -4.25 7.51
CA ARG A 96 4.11 -5.44 8.24
C ARG A 96 4.46 -5.25 9.71
N GLY A 97 3.48 -5.36 10.58
CA GLY A 97 3.62 -5.02 12.00
C GLY A 97 3.28 -3.57 12.32
N ALA A 98 3.11 -2.70 11.32
CA ALA A 98 2.77 -1.29 11.53
C ALA A 98 1.30 -1.13 11.91
N ASP A 99 1.04 -0.41 13.00
CA ASP A 99 -0.30 -0.02 13.43
C ASP A 99 -0.56 1.44 13.06
N TRP A 100 -1.57 1.69 12.22
CA TRP A 100 -1.93 3.06 11.85
C TRP A 100 -3.39 3.20 11.44
N TYR A 101 -3.91 4.42 11.56
CA TYR A 101 -5.27 4.77 11.16
C TYR A 101 -5.27 5.40 9.78
N GLY A 102 -5.97 4.80 8.83
CA GLY A 102 -6.03 5.23 7.44
C GLY A 102 -7.37 5.82 7.04
N HIS A 103 -7.35 6.62 5.98
CA HIS A 103 -8.58 7.06 5.33
C HIS A 103 -8.42 7.14 3.80
N ALA A 104 -9.55 6.99 3.11
CA ALA A 104 -9.65 7.23 1.67
C ALA A 104 -10.90 8.05 1.39
N THR A 105 -10.74 9.12 0.61
CA THR A 105 -11.85 9.97 0.17
C THR A 105 -12.25 9.58 -1.25
N LEU A 106 -13.43 9.01 -1.42
CA LEU A 106 -13.87 8.46 -2.72
C LEU A 106 -14.19 9.52 -3.78
N LYS A 107 -14.33 10.78 -3.34
CA LYS A 107 -14.51 11.94 -4.22
C LYS A 107 -13.19 12.57 -4.67
N ASP A 108 -12.06 12.16 -4.08
CA ASP A 108 -10.75 12.66 -4.46
C ASP A 108 -10.24 11.93 -5.71
N PRO A 109 -9.97 12.64 -6.82
CA PRO A 109 -9.44 12.05 -8.05
C PRO A 109 -8.13 11.27 -7.86
N ARG A 110 -7.26 11.70 -6.92
CA ARG A 110 -5.97 11.03 -6.66
C ARG A 110 -6.17 9.68 -5.99
N HIS A 111 -7.04 9.61 -4.98
CA HIS A 111 -7.41 8.35 -4.33
C HIS A 111 -8.10 7.40 -5.32
N ARG A 112 -9.00 7.92 -6.18
CA ARG A 112 -9.62 7.12 -7.24
C ARG A 112 -8.60 6.55 -8.22
N ALA A 113 -7.61 7.35 -8.64
CA ALA A 113 -6.57 6.91 -9.56
C ALA A 113 -5.70 5.79 -8.97
N ARG A 114 -5.35 5.87 -7.68
CA ARG A 114 -4.58 4.82 -6.98
C ARG A 114 -5.36 3.52 -6.86
N LEU A 115 -6.63 3.59 -6.43
CA LEU A 115 -7.52 2.45 -6.36
C LEU A 115 -7.68 1.79 -7.74
N ALA A 116 -7.92 2.59 -8.78
CA ALA A 116 -8.06 2.10 -10.15
C ALA A 116 -6.79 1.39 -10.67
N ARG A 117 -5.59 1.94 -10.38
CA ARG A 117 -4.31 1.32 -10.79
C ARG A 117 -4.10 -0.04 -10.15
N HIS A 118 -4.36 -0.16 -8.85
CA HIS A 118 -4.23 -1.42 -8.12
C HIS A 118 -5.16 -2.49 -8.69
N PHE A 119 -6.39 -2.09 -8.98
CA PHE A 119 -7.39 -2.92 -9.60
C PHE A 119 -7.08 -3.28 -11.06
N ALA A 120 -6.39 -2.44 -11.82
CA ALA A 120 -5.94 -2.79 -13.17
C ALA A 120 -4.82 -3.84 -13.14
N THR A 121 -3.88 -3.73 -12.19
CA THR A 121 -2.74 -4.67 -12.07
C THR A 121 -3.18 -6.09 -11.73
N GLU A 122 -4.20 -6.26 -10.87
CA GLU A 122 -4.76 -7.59 -10.61
C GLU A 122 -5.37 -8.27 -11.86
N HIS A 123 -5.75 -7.50 -12.88
CA HIS A 123 -6.38 -8.07 -14.08
C HIS A 123 -5.36 -8.61 -15.09
N ASP A 124 -4.16 -8.05 -15.15
CA ASP A 124 -3.07 -8.53 -16.01
C ASP A 124 -2.39 -9.79 -15.42
N ASP A 125 -2.23 -9.85 -14.10
CA ASP A 125 -1.69 -11.04 -13.42
C ASP A 125 -2.64 -12.25 -13.56
N ALA A 126 -3.96 -12.02 -13.50
CA ALA A 126 -4.96 -13.07 -13.67
C ALA A 126 -5.01 -13.64 -15.10
N ARG A 127 -4.72 -12.82 -16.13
CA ARG A 127 -4.67 -13.27 -17.54
C ARG A 127 -3.38 -14.03 -17.87
N SER A 128 -2.27 -13.65 -17.23
CA SER A 128 -0.96 -14.29 -17.43
C SER A 128 -0.88 -15.71 -16.88
N ASN A 129 -1.72 -16.06 -15.89
CA ASN A 129 -1.73 -17.39 -15.28
C ASN A 129 -2.63 -18.42 -16.01
N THR A 130 -3.44 -17.99 -16.98
CA THR A 130 -4.33 -18.87 -17.77
C THR A 130 -3.72 -19.36 -19.08
N ALA A 131 -2.50 -18.94 -19.43
CA ALA A 131 -1.86 -19.31 -20.70
C ALA A 131 -0.91 -20.53 -20.62
N GLY A 132 -0.78 -21.19 -19.46
CA GLY A 132 0.25 -22.22 -19.22
C GLY A 132 -0.21 -23.68 -19.13
N GLY A 133 -1.49 -24.01 -19.36
CA GLY A 133 -2.02 -25.36 -19.16
C GLY A 133 -2.66 -25.95 -20.41
N GLY A 134 -1.84 -26.39 -21.37
CA GLY A 134 -2.29 -27.06 -22.59
C GLY A 134 -1.48 -28.33 -22.88
N GLU A 135 -2.14 -29.47 -22.66
CA GLU A 135 -1.97 -30.78 -23.32
C GLU A 135 -0.62 -31.51 -23.22
N VAL A 136 -0.61 -32.60 -22.44
CA VAL A 136 0.15 -33.80 -22.81
C VAL A 136 -0.84 -34.97 -22.85
N GLU A 137 -1.18 -35.34 -24.08
CA GLU A 137 -2.05 -36.44 -24.46
C GLU A 137 -1.32 -37.78 -24.22
N HIS A 138 -1.95 -38.70 -23.51
CA HIS A 138 -1.46 -40.07 -23.32
C HIS A 138 -1.84 -40.92 -24.54
N ALA A 139 -0.84 -41.55 -25.16
CA ALA A 139 -0.99 -42.72 -26.01
C ALA A 139 -0.02 -43.82 -25.54
#